data_AF-A0A1F9N878-F1
#
_entry.id   AF-A0A1F9N878-F1
#
_cell.length_a   1.000
_cell.length_b   1.000
_cell.length_c   1.000
_cell.angle_alpha   90.00
_cell.angle_beta   90.00
_cell.angle_gamma   90.00
#
_symmetry.space_group_name_H-M   'P 1'
#
loop_
_entity.id
_entity.type
_entity.pdbx_description
1 polymer ?
#
loop_
_entity_poly.entity_id
_entity_poly.type
_entity_poly.pdbx_seq_one_letter_code
_entity_poly.pdbx_strand_id
1 'polypeptide(L)'
;MGLLGIGVVDLIDGVDGADALDAEPDMTAEVPTADAGVHFVNPHEVQSYVRADGTIVEGYFRDGDGGTSVDRSIEDAGGYYRSNPDGDPTNNLNS
;
A
#
# COMPACT_ATOMS: atom_id res chain seq x y z
N MET A 1 63.36 -20.29 29.84
CA MET A 1 62.58 -19.06 30.11
C MET A 1 62.60 -18.22 28.85
N GLY A 2 61.66 -18.48 27.93
CA GLY A 2 61.57 -17.79 26.65
C GLY A 2 60.63 -16.60 26.75
N LEU A 3 61.06 -15.46 26.21
CA LEU A 3 60.31 -14.21 26.13
C LEU A 3 59.06 -14.39 25.26
N LEU A 4 57.92 -13.90 25.76
CA LEU A 4 56.65 -13.82 25.04
C LEU A 4 56.74 -12.72 23.98
N GLY A 5 56.68 -13.09 22.70
CA GLY A 5 56.60 -12.15 21.59
C GLY A 5 55.26 -11.43 21.60
N ILE A 6 55.27 -10.14 21.92
CA ILE A 6 54.09 -9.27 21.86
C ILE A 6 53.93 -8.83 20.40
N GLY A 7 52.95 -9.39 19.70
CA GLY A 7 52.59 -8.95 18.36
C GLY A 7 52.11 -7.50 18.41
N VAL A 8 52.50 -6.71 17.41
CA VAL A 8 51.93 -5.38 17.20
C VAL A 8 50.42 -5.51 16.96
N VAL A 9 49.62 -4.78 17.73
CA VAL A 9 48.19 -4.61 17.44
C VAL A 9 48.11 -3.69 16.24
N ASP A 10 47.73 -4.24 15.08
CA ASP A 10 47.34 -3.42 13.93
C ASP A 10 45.98 -2.79 14.28
N LEU A 11 45.97 -1.47 14.50
CA LEU A 11 44.76 -0.69 14.76
C LEU A 11 44.16 -0.20 13.43
N ILE A 12 44.13 -1.09 12.43
CA ILE A 12 43.34 -0.95 11.22
C ILE A 12 42.68 -2.33 11.00
N ASP A 13 41.50 -2.48 11.58
CA ASP A 13 40.52 -3.44 11.09
C ASP A 13 40.16 -3.00 9.67
N GLY A 14 40.43 -3.89 8.71
CA GLY A 14 40.45 -3.56 7.29
C GLY A 14 39.14 -2.95 6.82
N VAL A 15 39.18 -1.67 6.47
CA VAL A 15 38.15 -1.01 5.65
C VAL A 15 38.81 0.00 4.73
N ASP A 16 39.63 -0.51 3.81
CA ASP A 16 40.06 0.27 2.65
C ASP A 16 39.60 -0.46 1.39
N GLY A 17 38.33 -0.24 1.09
CA GLY A 17 37.76 -0.31 -0.25
C GLY A 17 37.01 0.98 -0.51
N ALA A 18 37.70 2.12 -0.40
CA ALA A 18 37.19 3.37 -0.94
C ALA A 18 37.21 3.28 -2.48
N ASP A 19 36.16 2.68 -3.05
CA ASP A 19 35.78 2.85 -4.45
C ASP A 19 34.24 2.77 -4.59
N ALA A 20 33.65 3.95 -4.79
CA ALA A 20 32.29 4.22 -5.27
C ALA A 20 31.12 3.46 -4.62
N LEU A 21 30.83 3.76 -3.35
CA LEU A 21 29.45 3.86 -2.90
C LEU A 21 29.08 5.35 -2.74
N ASP A 22 29.29 6.11 -3.81
CA ASP A 22 28.39 7.23 -4.16
C ASP A 22 27.11 6.63 -4.74
N ALA A 23 26.47 5.82 -3.91
CA ALA A 23 25.09 5.42 -4.06
C ALA A 23 24.45 5.79 -2.72
N GLU A 24 24.48 7.10 -2.43
CA GLU A 24 23.29 7.70 -1.86
C GLU A 24 22.14 7.10 -2.68
N PRO A 25 21.17 6.38 -2.07
CA PRO A 25 19.96 6.08 -2.79
C PRO A 25 19.39 7.45 -3.14
N ASP A 26 19.62 7.91 -4.37
CA ASP A 26 18.98 9.08 -4.90
C ASP A 26 17.51 8.76 -4.88
N MET A 27 16.89 9.18 -3.78
CA MET A 27 15.46 9.23 -3.57
C MET A 27 14.84 10.30 -4.48
N THR A 28 15.30 10.42 -5.73
CA THR A 28 14.40 10.65 -6.86
C THR A 28 13.54 9.40 -7.07
N ALA A 29 12.85 8.98 -5.99
CA ALA A 29 11.47 8.60 -6.15
C ALA A 29 10.85 9.75 -6.95
N GLU A 30 10.44 9.47 -8.19
CA GLU A 30 9.53 10.35 -8.91
C GLU A 30 8.55 10.89 -7.89
N VAL A 31 8.53 12.21 -7.69
CA VAL A 31 7.48 12.84 -6.90
C VAL A 31 6.19 12.33 -7.55
N PRO A 32 5.42 11.42 -6.91
CA PRO A 32 4.22 10.93 -7.54
C PRO A 32 3.34 12.18 -7.59
N THR A 33 3.17 12.70 -8.81
CA THR A 33 2.27 13.80 -9.09
C THR A 33 0.94 13.45 -8.43
N ALA A 34 0.36 14.45 -7.76
CA ALA A 34 -0.73 14.35 -6.80
C ALA A 34 -2.08 13.83 -7.36
N ASP A 35 -2.08 12.64 -7.94
CA ASP A 35 -3.25 11.82 -8.17
C ASP A 35 -2.79 10.36 -8.12
N ALA A 36 -2.70 9.78 -6.92
CA ALA A 36 -2.44 8.34 -6.75
C ALA A 36 -3.59 7.47 -7.31
N GLY A 37 -4.51 8.05 -8.09
CA GLY A 37 -5.75 7.47 -8.55
C GLY A 37 -6.74 7.15 -7.44
N VAL A 38 -6.42 7.39 -6.17
CA VAL A 38 -7.30 7.02 -5.06
C VAL A 38 -8.27 8.16 -4.74
N HIS A 39 -9.57 7.86 -4.75
CA HIS A 39 -10.64 8.79 -4.40
C HIS A 39 -11.59 8.17 -3.36
N PHE A 40 -12.25 9.01 -2.57
CA PHE A 40 -13.26 8.59 -1.61
C PHE A 40 -14.61 8.40 -2.30
N VAL A 41 -15.26 7.27 -2.05
CA VAL A 41 -16.59 6.94 -2.53
C VAL A 41 -17.58 7.10 -1.37
N ASN A 42 -18.54 7.99 -1.56
CA ASN A 42 -19.62 8.20 -0.59
C ASN A 42 -20.53 6.96 -0.50
N PRO A 43 -21.09 6.67 0.69
CA PRO A 43 -22.13 5.68 0.85
C PRO A 43 -23.29 5.93 -0.13
N HIS A 44 -23.77 4.87 -0.77
CA HIS A 44 -24.87 4.98 -1.72
C HIS A 44 -25.68 3.69 -1.81
N GLU A 45 -26.93 3.84 -2.21
CA GLU A 45 -27.81 2.71 -2.53
C GLU A 45 -27.50 2.16 -3.92
N VAL A 46 -27.35 0.84 -3.99
CA VAL A 46 -27.25 0.09 -5.24
C VAL A 46 -28.63 -0.48 -5.55
N GLN A 47 -29.18 -0.14 -6.71
CA GLN A 47 -30.46 -0.68 -7.16
C GLN A 47 -30.37 -2.18 -7.46
N SER A 48 -31.52 -2.87 -7.36
CA SER A 48 -31.59 -4.28 -7.73
C SER A 48 -31.31 -4.49 -9.22
N TYR A 49 -30.70 -5.63 -9.55
CA TYR A 49 -30.36 -5.98 -10.93
C TYR A 49 -30.37 -7.49 -11.14
N VAL A 50 -30.39 -7.91 -12.41
CA VAL A 50 -30.31 -9.32 -12.80
C VAL A 50 -28.91 -9.60 -13.32
N ARG A 51 -28.22 -10.57 -12.74
CA ARG A 51 -26.92 -11.05 -13.21
C ARG A 51 -27.06 -11.83 -14.51
N ALA A 52 -25.95 -11.99 -15.24
CA ALA A 52 -25.93 -12.71 -16.51
C ALA A 52 -26.38 -14.19 -16.41
N ASP A 53 -26.25 -14.79 -15.21
CA ASP A 53 -26.70 -16.16 -14.90
C ASP A 53 -28.20 -16.25 -14.55
N GLY A 54 -28.93 -15.12 -14.55
CA GLY A 54 -30.34 -15.04 -14.18
C GLY A 54 -30.59 -14.80 -12.68
N THR A 55 -29.56 -14.75 -11.84
CA THR A 55 -29.71 -14.46 -10.41
C THR A 55 -30.17 -13.03 -10.20
N ILE A 56 -31.27 -12.84 -9.46
CA ILE A 56 -31.72 -11.50 -9.02
C ILE A 56 -30.89 -11.11 -7.81
N VAL A 57 -30.25 -9.94 -7.89
CA VAL A 57 -29.57 -9.29 -6.79
C VAL A 57 -30.48 -8.19 -6.29
N GLU A 58 -30.90 -8.31 -5.03
CA GLU A 58 -31.67 -7.25 -4.37
C GLU A 58 -30.82 -6.00 -4.17
N GLY A 59 -31.48 -4.85 -4.06
CA GLY A 59 -30.79 -3.60 -3.78
C GLY A 59 -30.12 -3.65 -2.41
N TYR A 60 -28.99 -2.97 -2.28
CA TYR A 60 -28.21 -2.97 -1.04
C TYR A 60 -27.44 -1.67 -0.88
N PHE A 61 -27.06 -1.34 0.36
CA PHE A 61 -26.28 -0.16 0.66
C PHE A 61 -24.78 -0.46 0.58
N ARG A 62 -24.02 0.37 -0.14
CA ARG A 62 -22.56 0.30 -0.26
C ARG A 62 -21.95 1.37 0.61
N ASP A 63 -21.45 1.01 1.79
CA ASP A 63 -20.81 1.93 2.73
C ASP A 63 -19.39 1.51 3.14
N GLY A 64 -18.88 0.38 2.63
CA GLY A 64 -17.50 -0.05 2.92
C GLY A 64 -17.30 -0.71 4.28
N ASP A 65 -18.37 -1.12 4.98
CA ASP A 65 -18.25 -1.76 6.29
C ASP A 65 -18.04 -3.29 6.26
N GLY A 66 -17.93 -3.85 5.05
CA GLY A 66 -17.73 -5.27 4.79
C GLY A 66 -19.02 -6.10 4.73
N GLY A 67 -20.20 -5.47 4.81
CA GLY A 67 -21.48 -6.16 4.74
C GLY A 67 -22.62 -5.32 4.16
N THR A 68 -23.84 -5.81 4.35
CA THR A 68 -25.10 -5.12 3.97
C THR A 68 -26.12 -5.18 5.10
N SER A 69 -25.67 -5.42 6.33
CA SER A 69 -26.55 -5.60 7.51
C SER A 69 -26.85 -4.30 8.24
N VAL A 70 -26.00 -3.29 8.07
CA VAL A 70 -26.11 -1.97 8.69
C VAL A 70 -25.75 -0.95 7.63
N ASP A 71 -26.56 0.11 7.52
CA ASP A 71 -26.29 1.20 6.58
C ASP A 71 -25.59 2.33 7.34
N ARG A 72 -24.33 2.64 7.02
CA ARG A 72 -23.59 3.75 7.64
C ARG A 72 -23.58 4.97 6.75
N SER A 73 -24.06 6.08 7.31
CA SER A 73 -23.89 7.39 6.71
C SER A 73 -22.41 7.81 6.73
N ILE A 74 -22.05 8.87 6.00
CA ILE A 74 -20.70 9.45 6.07
C ILE A 74 -20.36 9.87 7.51
N GLU A 75 -21.34 10.36 8.26
CA GLU A 75 -21.18 10.81 9.65
C GLU A 75 -20.92 9.63 10.61
N ASP A 76 -21.41 8.44 10.26
CA ASP A 76 -21.21 7.18 10.98
C ASP A 76 -19.99 6.39 10.48
N ALA A 77 -19.01 7.09 9.91
CA ALA A 77 -17.80 6.52 9.31
C ALA A 77 -18.07 5.55 8.14
N GLY A 78 -19.16 5.76 7.40
CA GLY A 78 -19.41 5.11 6.13
C GLY A 78 -18.61 5.73 4.98
N GLY A 79 -18.41 4.92 3.94
CA GLY A 79 -17.68 5.23 2.72
C GLY A 79 -16.36 4.47 2.65
N TYR A 80 -15.75 4.44 1.48
CA TYR A 80 -14.50 3.70 1.25
C TYR A 80 -13.62 4.40 0.22
N TYR A 81 -12.31 4.17 0.31
CA TYR A 81 -11.35 4.65 -0.68
C TYR A 81 -11.22 3.64 -1.82
N ARG A 82 -11.18 4.13 -3.04
CA ARG A 82 -11.06 3.30 -4.24
C ARG A 82 -10.05 3.90 -5.21
N SER A 83 -9.23 3.06 -5.83
CA SER A 83 -8.35 3.47 -6.92
C SER A 83 -9.12 3.65 -8.24
N ASN A 84 -8.58 4.49 -9.11
CA ASN A 84 -9.09 4.65 -10.46
C ASN A 84 -8.96 3.32 -11.20
N PRO A 85 -9.91 3.00 -12.11
CA PRO A 85 -9.75 1.86 -13.00
C PRO A 85 -8.49 2.06 -13.85
N ASP A 86 -7.46 1.27 -13.60
CA ASP A 86 -6.17 1.32 -14.30
C ASP A 86 -5.92 0.06 -15.15
N GLY A 87 -6.97 -0.76 -15.33
CA GLY A 87 -6.90 -2.02 -16.05
C GLY A 87 -6.37 -3.19 -15.23
N ASP A 88 -5.96 -2.96 -13.98
CA ASP A 88 -5.62 -4.01 -13.02
C ASP A 88 -6.83 -4.31 -12.12
N PRO A 89 -7.54 -5.43 -12.33
CA PRO A 89 -8.69 -5.79 -11.50
C PRO A 89 -8.31 -6.14 -10.05
N THR A 90 -7.02 -6.27 -9.74
CA THR A 90 -6.52 -6.74 -8.44
C THR A 90 -6.17 -5.63 -7.46
N ASN A 91 -6.08 -4.36 -7.90
CA ASN A 91 -5.58 -3.26 -7.07
C ASN A 91 -6.64 -2.22 -6.66
N ASN A 92 -7.93 -2.52 -6.88
CA ASN A 92 -9.04 -1.75 -6.30
C ASN A 92 -9.17 -2.12 -4.82
N LEU A 93 -8.27 -1.55 -4.02
CA LEU A 93 -7.98 -1.82 -2.61
C LEU A 93 -9.07 -2.62 -1.90
N ASN A 94 -8.75 -3.89 -1.64
CA ASN A 94 -9.51 -4.82 -0.82
C ASN A 94 -9.95 -4.15 0.48
N SER A 95 -11.26 -3.97 0.62
CA SER A 95 -11.96 -4.08 1.88
C SER A 95 -13.24 -4.88 1.68
#